data_AF-A0A8D1PSJ0-F1
#
_entry.id   AF-A0A8D1PSJ0-F1
#
_cell.length_a   1.000
_cell.length_b   1.000
_cell.length_c   1.000
_cell.angle_alpha   90.00
_cell.angle_beta   90.00
_cell.angle_gamma   90.00
#
_symmetry.space_group_name_H-M   'P 1'
#
loop_
_entity.id
_entity.type
_entity.pdbx_description
1 polymer ?
#
loop_
_entity_poly.entity_id
_entity_poly.type
_entity_poly.pdbx_seq_one_letter_code
_entity_poly.pdbx_strand_id
1 'polypeptide(L)'
;MMSFFSYDLPHKTSPFILNTPRFKGGKENISFAREENVATFRGSEYLCYDLSQNPIQSSSDEITLSFKTWQRNGLILHTGKSADYVNLALKDGAVSLVINLGSGAFEAIVEPVNGKFNDNAWHDVKVTRNLRQHSGIGHAMVTISVDGILTTTGYTQEDYTMLGSDDFFYVGGSPSTADLPGSPVSNNFMGCLKEVVYKNNDIRLELSRLARIGDTKMKIYGEVVFKCENVATLDPINFETPEAYISLPKWNTKRMGSISFDFRTTEPNGLILFTHGKPQERKDARSQKNTKVDFFAVELLDGNLYLLLDMGSGTIKVKATQKKANDGEWYHVDIQRDGRSGTISVNSRRTPFTASGESEILDLEGDMYLGGLPENRAGLILPTELWTAMLNYGYVGCIRDLFIDGRSKNIRQLAEMQNAAGVKSSCSRMSAKQCDSYPCKNNAVCKDGWNRFICDCTGTGYWGRTCEREASILSYDGSMYMKVIMPMVMHTEAEDVSFRFMSQRAYGLLVATTSRDSADTLRLELDGGRVKLMVNLDCIRINCNSSKFSLKFHFVLYKRKLTLFCLLFYELFFI
;
A
#
# COMPACT_ATOMS: atom_id res chain seq x y z
N MET A 1 -57.04 -40.02 15.75
CA MET A 1 -58.06 -38.98 15.48
C MET A 1 -57.42 -37.97 14.54
N MET A 2 -57.60 -38.03 13.22
CA MET A 2 -58.82 -37.64 12.46
C MET A 2 -59.20 -36.17 12.77
N SER A 3 -59.48 -35.27 11.83
CA SER A 3 -59.74 -35.38 10.39
C SER A 3 -59.96 -33.98 9.80
N PHE A 4 -59.77 -33.86 8.48
CA PHE A 4 -60.24 -32.79 7.59
C PHE A 4 -61.76 -32.48 7.74
N PHE A 5 -62.19 -31.27 7.35
CA PHE A 5 -63.20 -31.05 6.28
C PHE A 5 -63.35 -29.55 5.90
N SER A 6 -63.52 -29.33 4.59
CA SER A 6 -63.73 -28.07 3.87
C SER A 6 -65.22 -27.69 3.72
N TYR A 7 -65.44 -26.58 2.96
CA TYR A 7 -66.66 -26.07 2.27
C TYR A 7 -67.42 -24.95 3.02
N ASP A 8 -67.86 -23.83 2.44
CA ASP A 8 -68.19 -23.50 1.04
C ASP A 8 -68.27 -21.97 0.78
N LEU A 9 -68.22 -21.61 -0.52
CA LEU A 9 -68.37 -20.27 -1.13
C LEU A 9 -69.81 -19.68 -1.03
N PRO A 10 -70.01 -18.40 -1.41
CA PRO A 10 -70.76 -18.21 -2.66
C PRO A 10 -70.29 -17.08 -3.60
N HIS A 11 -70.55 -17.34 -4.88
CA HIS A 11 -70.44 -16.51 -6.07
C HIS A 11 -71.19 -15.17 -6.03
N LYS A 12 -70.63 -14.16 -6.72
CA LYS A 12 -71.41 -13.20 -7.54
C LYS A 12 -70.65 -12.82 -8.81
N THR A 13 -71.42 -12.75 -9.90
CA THR A 13 -71.03 -12.72 -11.31
C THR A 13 -71.38 -11.39 -11.98
N SER A 14 -70.63 -11.10 -13.07
CA SER A 14 -70.95 -10.25 -14.25
C SER A 14 -70.84 -8.71 -14.14
N PRO A 15 -70.66 -7.99 -15.27
CA PRO A 15 -69.77 -8.26 -16.41
C PRO A 15 -68.98 -7.00 -16.88
N PHE A 16 -67.98 -7.25 -17.73
CA PHE A 16 -67.19 -6.26 -18.48
C PHE A 16 -68.05 -5.45 -19.48
N ILE A 17 -67.85 -4.13 -19.54
CA ILE A 17 -68.25 -3.26 -20.66
C ILE A 17 -66.97 -2.68 -21.27
N LEU A 18 -66.72 -3.03 -22.53
CA LEU A 18 -65.69 -2.47 -23.40
C LEU A 18 -66.08 -1.05 -23.83
N ASN A 19 -65.36 -0.03 -23.34
CA ASN A 19 -65.33 1.28 -23.95
C ASN A 19 -64.05 1.40 -24.80
N THR A 20 -64.23 1.47 -26.11
CA THR A 20 -63.18 1.83 -27.07
C THR A 20 -63.15 3.35 -27.24
N PRO A 21 -61.98 4.00 -27.12
CA PRO A 21 -61.76 5.30 -27.75
C PRO A 21 -61.09 5.10 -29.11
N ARG A 22 -61.75 5.59 -30.17
CA ARG A 22 -61.14 5.86 -31.48
C ARG A 22 -59.96 6.82 -31.29
N PHE A 23 -58.73 6.35 -31.53
CA PHE A 23 -57.59 7.22 -31.74
C PHE A 23 -57.26 7.32 -33.23
N LYS A 24 -57.25 8.57 -33.72
CA LYS A 24 -56.84 8.97 -35.07
C LYS A 24 -55.37 8.64 -35.28
N GLY A 25 -55.04 8.15 -36.47
CA GLY A 25 -53.68 7.87 -36.88
C GLY A 25 -52.79 9.12 -36.83
N GLY A 26 -51.68 8.99 -36.12
CA GLY A 26 -50.49 9.83 -36.21
C GLY A 26 -49.27 8.93 -36.06
N LYS A 27 -48.41 8.88 -37.08
CA LYS A 27 -47.13 8.18 -37.00
C LYS A 27 -46.21 9.00 -36.08
N GLU A 28 -46.14 8.64 -34.80
CA GLU A 28 -45.04 9.06 -33.95
C GLU A 28 -43.92 8.02 -34.07
N ASN A 29 -42.80 8.44 -34.63
CA ASN A 29 -41.53 7.72 -34.55
C ASN A 29 -41.11 7.69 -33.07
N ILE A 30 -41.47 6.63 -32.37
CA ILE A 30 -40.87 6.30 -31.08
C ILE A 30 -39.46 5.80 -31.38
N SER A 31 -38.48 6.70 -31.32
CA SER A 31 -37.09 6.31 -31.18
C SER A 31 -36.95 5.59 -29.84
N PHE A 32 -36.90 4.26 -29.87
CA PHE A 32 -36.42 3.49 -28.71
C PHE A 32 -35.02 4.03 -28.39
N ALA A 33 -34.89 4.77 -27.28
CA ALA A 33 -33.59 5.14 -26.74
C ALA A 33 -32.85 3.82 -26.47
N ARG A 34 -31.79 3.56 -27.24
CA ARG A 34 -30.97 2.37 -27.07
C ARG A 34 -30.38 2.45 -25.65
N GLU A 35 -30.76 1.54 -24.77
CA GLU A 35 -30.21 1.48 -23.41
C GLU A 35 -28.68 1.36 -23.53
N GLU A 36 -27.95 2.36 -23.02
CA GLU A 36 -26.48 2.35 -23.03
C GLU A 36 -25.97 1.18 -22.18
N ASN A 37 -25.05 0.39 -22.73
CA ASN A 37 -24.43 -0.71 -22.00
C ASN A 37 -23.30 -0.17 -21.12
N VAL A 38 -23.66 0.35 -19.96
CA VAL A 38 -22.75 0.95 -18.98
C VAL A 38 -22.72 0.16 -17.67
N ALA A 39 -21.55 0.08 -17.03
CA ALA A 39 -21.36 -0.56 -15.74
C ALA A 39 -20.45 0.27 -14.83
N THR A 40 -20.73 0.24 -13.52
CA THR A 40 -19.91 0.85 -12.46
C THR A 40 -19.02 -0.20 -11.81
N PHE A 41 -17.74 0.15 -11.64
CA PHE A 41 -16.71 -0.62 -10.96
C PHE A 41 -16.17 0.19 -9.78
N ARG A 42 -16.01 -0.43 -8.62
CA ARG A 42 -15.54 0.17 -7.36
C ARG A 42 -14.19 -0.40 -6.92
N GLY A 43 -13.47 -1.04 -7.86
CA GLY A 43 -12.12 -1.55 -7.65
C GLY A 43 -12.06 -2.94 -7.00
N SER A 44 -13.18 -3.59 -6.73
CA SER A 44 -13.23 -5.00 -6.30
C SER A 44 -14.00 -5.90 -7.27
N GLU A 45 -14.70 -5.31 -8.22
CA GLU A 45 -15.51 -5.95 -9.23
C GLU A 45 -14.76 -6.05 -10.56
N TYR A 46 -15.07 -7.09 -11.34
CA TYR A 46 -14.59 -7.22 -12.71
C TYR A 46 -15.47 -8.19 -13.50
N LEU A 47 -15.39 -8.10 -14.82
CA LEU A 47 -16.03 -9.03 -15.76
C LEU A 47 -14.98 -10.00 -16.30
N CYS A 48 -15.38 -11.24 -16.53
CA CYS A 48 -14.51 -12.28 -17.07
C CYS A 48 -15.29 -13.08 -18.12
N TYR A 49 -14.86 -13.01 -19.37
CA TYR A 49 -15.45 -13.76 -20.48
C TYR A 49 -14.56 -14.93 -20.87
N ASP A 50 -15.14 -16.13 -20.97
CA ASP A 50 -14.43 -17.37 -21.27
C ASP A 50 -14.19 -17.56 -22.78
N LEU A 51 -12.91 -17.59 -23.17
CA LEU A 51 -12.46 -17.76 -24.56
C LEU A 51 -12.07 -19.21 -24.89
N SER A 52 -12.05 -20.13 -23.92
CA SER A 52 -11.55 -21.51 -24.11
C SER A 52 -12.27 -22.28 -25.22
N GLN A 53 -13.57 -22.02 -25.38
CA GLN A 53 -14.37 -22.67 -26.42
C GLN A 53 -14.25 -21.99 -27.79
N ASN A 54 -14.06 -20.67 -27.82
CA ASN A 54 -13.95 -19.87 -29.04
C ASN A 54 -12.73 -18.94 -28.91
N PRO A 55 -11.50 -19.46 -29.08
CA PRO A 55 -10.30 -18.67 -28.93
C PRO A 55 -10.28 -17.48 -29.89
N ILE A 56 -9.72 -16.36 -29.42
CA ILE A 56 -9.38 -15.25 -30.29
C ILE A 56 -8.17 -15.67 -31.12
N GLN A 57 -8.32 -15.64 -32.44
CA GLN A 57 -7.24 -15.69 -33.40
C GLN A 57 -7.45 -14.53 -34.36
N SER A 58 -6.57 -13.54 -34.33
CA SER A 58 -6.80 -12.28 -35.02
C SER A 58 -5.54 -11.71 -35.64
N SER A 59 -5.57 -11.40 -36.93
CA SER A 59 -4.56 -10.58 -37.63
C SER A 59 -4.98 -9.11 -37.78
N SER A 60 -6.24 -8.80 -37.46
CA SER A 60 -6.79 -7.45 -37.45
C SER A 60 -7.96 -7.38 -36.48
N ASP A 61 -7.91 -6.41 -35.57
CA ASP A 61 -8.95 -6.18 -34.58
C ASP A 61 -9.14 -4.70 -34.27
N GLU A 62 -10.30 -4.42 -33.68
CA GLU A 62 -10.67 -3.12 -33.16
C GLU A 62 -11.28 -3.29 -31.76
N ILE A 63 -10.83 -2.42 -30.85
CA ILE A 63 -11.38 -2.28 -29.50
C ILE A 63 -11.97 -0.88 -29.39
N THR A 64 -13.19 -0.78 -28.89
CA THR A 64 -13.85 0.49 -28.58
C THR A 64 -14.45 0.44 -27.18
N LEU A 65 -14.34 1.54 -26.45
CA LEU A 65 -15.03 1.76 -25.17
C LEU A 65 -15.03 3.25 -24.81
N SER A 66 -15.86 3.62 -23.85
CA SER A 66 -15.67 4.89 -23.11
C SER A 66 -15.43 4.61 -21.64
N PHE A 67 -14.60 5.42 -20.99
CA PHE A 67 -14.34 5.34 -19.55
C PHE A 67 -14.60 6.67 -18.85
N LYS A 68 -14.89 6.61 -17.55
CA LYS A 68 -15.08 7.76 -16.67
C LYS A 68 -14.53 7.45 -15.28
N THR A 69 -13.57 8.22 -14.77
CA THR A 69 -12.93 7.93 -13.47
C THR A 69 -12.25 9.16 -12.85
N TRP A 70 -12.02 9.10 -11.52
CA TRP A 70 -11.10 9.98 -10.78
C TRP A 70 -9.71 9.36 -10.57
N GLN A 71 -9.57 8.05 -10.76
CA GLN A 71 -8.35 7.32 -10.46
C GLN A 71 -7.29 7.50 -11.54
N ARG A 72 -6.03 7.62 -11.12
CA ARG A 72 -4.88 7.74 -12.03
C ARG A 72 -4.45 6.40 -12.61
N ASN A 73 -4.71 5.32 -11.88
CA ASN A 73 -4.30 3.97 -12.19
C ASN A 73 -5.51 3.04 -12.16
N GLY A 74 -5.60 2.12 -13.13
CA GLY A 74 -6.66 1.12 -13.15
C GLY A 74 -6.70 0.32 -14.46
N LEU A 75 -6.82 -1.00 -14.35
CA LEU A 75 -6.96 -1.90 -15.50
C LEU A 75 -8.32 -1.74 -16.18
N ILE A 76 -8.34 -1.29 -17.44
CA ILE A 76 -9.59 -1.17 -18.21
C ILE A 76 -9.96 -2.53 -18.80
N LEU A 77 -9.04 -3.19 -19.49
CA LEU A 77 -9.22 -4.54 -20.00
C LEU A 77 -7.91 -5.28 -20.24
N HIS A 78 -7.98 -6.60 -20.24
CA HIS A 78 -6.87 -7.48 -20.59
C HIS A 78 -7.36 -8.80 -21.17
N THR A 79 -6.64 -9.31 -22.17
CA THR A 79 -6.82 -10.68 -22.66
C THR A 79 -5.47 -11.23 -23.09
N GLY A 80 -5.23 -12.53 -22.86
CA GLY A 80 -3.99 -13.19 -23.24
C GLY A 80 -3.23 -13.84 -22.08
N LYS A 81 -2.23 -14.63 -22.43
CA LYS A 81 -1.32 -15.33 -21.51
C LYS A 81 0.08 -15.37 -22.13
N SER A 82 1.10 -15.48 -21.28
CA SER A 82 2.50 -15.62 -21.70
C SER A 82 2.96 -14.45 -22.61
N ALA A 83 3.21 -14.69 -23.89
CA ALA A 83 3.75 -13.71 -24.84
C ALA A 83 2.70 -13.09 -25.78
N ASP A 84 1.45 -13.58 -25.74
CA ASP A 84 0.36 -13.09 -26.58
C ASP A 84 -0.69 -12.43 -25.70
N TYR A 85 -0.77 -11.10 -25.76
CA TYR A 85 -1.70 -10.35 -24.93
C TYR A 85 -1.99 -8.94 -25.44
N VAL A 86 -3.14 -8.42 -25.02
CA VAL A 86 -3.52 -7.01 -25.12
C VAL A 86 -3.85 -6.53 -23.71
N ASN A 87 -3.23 -5.42 -23.29
CA ASN A 87 -3.51 -4.74 -22.03
C ASN A 87 -3.84 -3.28 -22.32
N LEU A 88 -4.97 -2.80 -21.79
CA LEU A 88 -5.35 -1.40 -21.83
C LEU A 88 -5.67 -0.95 -20.40
N ALA A 89 -5.01 0.10 -19.96
CA ALA A 89 -5.12 0.60 -18.58
C ALA A 89 -4.95 2.13 -18.53
N LEU A 90 -5.41 2.73 -17.44
CA LEU A 90 -4.92 4.05 -17.03
C LEU A 90 -3.66 3.86 -16.20
N LYS A 91 -2.61 4.64 -16.52
CA LYS A 91 -1.33 4.67 -15.82
C LYS A 91 -0.92 6.12 -15.61
N ASP A 92 -0.79 6.54 -14.35
CA ASP A 92 -0.44 7.91 -13.97
C ASP A 92 -1.33 8.99 -14.61
N GLY A 93 -2.59 8.66 -14.89
CA GLY A 93 -3.56 9.54 -15.55
C GLY A 93 -3.47 9.58 -17.09
N ALA A 94 -2.59 8.78 -17.69
CA ALA A 94 -2.49 8.58 -19.15
C ALA A 94 -3.11 7.24 -19.57
N VAL A 95 -3.57 7.12 -20.81
CA VAL A 95 -4.07 5.85 -21.36
C VAL A 95 -2.88 5.05 -21.90
N SER A 96 -2.64 3.88 -21.30
CA SER A 96 -1.54 2.97 -21.63
C SER A 96 -2.07 1.75 -22.37
N LEU A 97 -1.50 1.47 -23.54
CA LEU A 97 -1.77 0.28 -24.34
C LEU A 97 -0.48 -0.54 -24.48
N VAL A 98 -0.57 -1.83 -24.19
CA VAL A 98 0.50 -2.79 -24.42
C VAL A 98 -0.05 -3.96 -25.22
N ILE A 99 0.57 -4.26 -26.37
CA ILE A 99 0.20 -5.38 -27.22
C ILE A 99 1.45 -6.21 -27.51
N ASN A 100 1.41 -7.50 -27.20
CA ASN A 100 2.44 -8.45 -27.60
C ASN A 100 1.80 -9.59 -28.40
N LEU A 101 2.45 -9.99 -29.48
CA LEU A 101 2.01 -11.02 -30.43
C LEU A 101 2.98 -12.22 -30.48
N GLY A 102 3.82 -12.36 -29.45
CA GLY A 102 4.77 -13.46 -29.31
C GLY A 102 6.24 -13.06 -29.45
N SER A 103 6.52 -11.95 -30.15
CA SER A 103 7.87 -11.52 -30.54
C SER A 103 8.32 -10.17 -29.98
N GLY A 104 7.56 -9.59 -29.05
CA GLY A 104 7.91 -8.34 -28.39
C GLY A 104 6.75 -7.36 -28.37
N ALA A 105 6.68 -6.60 -27.28
CA ALA A 105 5.56 -5.71 -27.03
C ALA A 105 5.68 -4.39 -27.80
N PHE A 106 4.56 -3.94 -28.35
CA PHE A 106 4.29 -2.55 -28.67
C PHE A 106 3.70 -1.87 -27.43
N GLU A 107 4.30 -0.75 -27.03
CA GLU A 107 3.83 0.09 -25.93
C GLU A 107 3.46 1.47 -26.46
N ALA A 108 2.27 1.95 -26.12
CA ALA A 108 1.82 3.31 -26.40
C ALA A 108 1.24 3.95 -25.14
N ILE A 109 1.63 5.19 -24.90
CA ILE A 109 1.06 6.04 -23.84
C ILE A 109 0.45 7.25 -24.54
N VAL A 110 -0.84 7.49 -24.31
CA VAL A 110 -1.55 8.68 -24.75
C VAL A 110 -1.75 9.57 -23.53
N GLU A 111 -1.13 10.75 -23.54
CA GLU A 111 -1.26 11.75 -22.49
C GLU A 111 -2.25 12.85 -22.91
N PRO A 112 -2.99 13.44 -21.96
CA PRO A 112 -3.88 14.56 -22.25
C PRO A 112 -3.05 15.82 -22.57
N VAL A 113 -3.35 16.49 -23.69
CA VAL A 113 -2.67 17.75 -24.07
C VAL A 113 -3.13 18.91 -23.18
N ASN A 114 -4.42 18.95 -22.87
CA ASN A 114 -5.04 19.91 -21.94
C ASN A 114 -5.94 19.16 -20.97
N GLY A 115 -5.79 19.41 -19.67
CA GLY A 115 -6.61 18.76 -18.64
C GLY A 115 -6.05 17.42 -18.18
N LYS A 116 -6.92 16.48 -17.83
CA LYS A 116 -6.61 15.15 -17.28
C LYS A 116 -7.65 14.14 -17.75
N PHE A 117 -7.28 12.89 -18.00
CA PHE A 117 -8.26 11.84 -18.28
C PHE A 117 -8.99 11.32 -17.04
N ASN A 118 -8.44 11.57 -15.85
CA ASN A 118 -9.04 11.21 -14.58
C ASN A 118 -9.80 12.40 -13.95
N ASP A 119 -10.57 13.11 -14.79
CA ASP A 119 -11.38 14.28 -14.43
C ASP A 119 -12.86 13.93 -14.19
N ASN A 120 -13.20 12.63 -14.22
CA ASN A 120 -14.55 12.10 -14.12
C ASN A 120 -15.49 12.64 -15.20
N ALA A 121 -14.97 12.92 -16.40
CA ALA A 121 -15.71 13.03 -17.65
C ALA A 121 -15.64 11.70 -18.44
N TRP A 122 -16.48 11.59 -19.47
CA TRP A 122 -16.41 10.47 -20.41
C TRP A 122 -15.30 10.72 -21.42
N HIS A 123 -14.43 9.72 -21.60
CA HIS A 123 -13.42 9.69 -22.65
C HIS A 123 -13.59 8.47 -23.53
N ASP A 124 -13.54 8.66 -24.84
CA ASP A 124 -13.69 7.59 -25.82
C ASP A 124 -12.32 7.03 -26.21
N VAL A 125 -12.15 5.71 -26.12
CA VAL A 125 -10.93 5.02 -26.53
C VAL A 125 -11.25 4.11 -27.71
N LYS A 126 -10.47 4.27 -28.79
CA LYS A 126 -10.50 3.37 -29.93
C LYS A 126 -9.09 2.89 -30.26
N VAL A 127 -8.92 1.58 -30.29
CA VAL A 127 -7.70 0.90 -30.72
C VAL A 127 -8.01 0.15 -31.99
N THR A 128 -7.18 0.30 -33.02
CA THR A 128 -7.25 -0.48 -34.26
C THR A 128 -5.91 -1.10 -34.55
N ARG A 129 -5.89 -2.40 -34.79
CA ARG A 129 -4.72 -3.15 -35.25
C ARG A 129 -5.01 -3.72 -36.62
N ASN A 130 -4.14 -3.42 -37.57
CA ASN A 130 -4.25 -3.92 -38.93
C ASN A 130 -2.91 -4.49 -39.38
N LEU A 131 -2.94 -5.69 -39.96
CA LEU A 131 -1.79 -6.22 -40.66
C LEU A 131 -1.44 -5.33 -41.86
N ARG A 132 -0.19 -4.88 -41.93
CA ARG A 132 0.39 -4.26 -43.12
C ARG A 132 1.57 -5.09 -43.60
N GLN A 133 1.57 -5.44 -44.88
CA GLN A 133 2.73 -6.04 -45.51
C GLN A 133 3.61 -4.94 -46.08
N HIS A 134 4.87 -4.89 -45.63
CA HIS A 134 5.88 -4.02 -46.21
C HIS A 134 7.10 -4.86 -46.59
N SER A 135 7.51 -4.81 -47.86
CA SER A 135 8.70 -5.50 -48.36
C SER A 135 8.72 -7.03 -48.12
N GLY A 136 7.54 -7.68 -48.10
CA GLY A 136 7.41 -9.13 -47.90
C GLY A 136 7.32 -9.57 -46.44
N ILE A 137 7.49 -8.65 -45.48
CA ILE A 137 7.36 -8.88 -44.04
C ILE A 137 6.05 -8.26 -43.54
N GLY A 138 5.29 -9.01 -42.74
CA GLY A 138 4.04 -8.55 -42.15
C GLY A 138 4.28 -7.85 -40.82
N HIS A 139 3.91 -6.58 -40.70
CA HIS A 139 3.93 -5.85 -39.43
C HIS A 139 2.49 -5.50 -39.02
N ALA A 140 2.14 -5.71 -37.75
CA ALA A 140 0.86 -5.26 -37.23
C ALA A 140 0.96 -3.76 -36.89
N MET A 141 0.29 -2.92 -37.67
CA MET A 141 0.17 -1.49 -37.40
C MET A 141 -0.92 -1.27 -36.36
N VAL A 142 -0.56 -0.68 -35.22
CA VAL A 142 -1.45 -0.37 -34.11
C VAL A 142 -1.68 1.14 -34.09
N THR A 143 -2.94 1.55 -33.96
CA THR A 143 -3.31 2.95 -33.71
C THR A 143 -4.25 3.00 -32.52
N ILE A 144 -3.88 3.80 -31.53
CA ILE A 144 -4.73 4.14 -30.40
C ILE A 144 -5.17 5.59 -30.53
N SER A 145 -6.44 5.86 -30.25
CA SER A 145 -7.02 7.20 -30.23
C SER A 145 -7.84 7.41 -28.96
N VAL A 146 -7.67 8.58 -28.35
CA VAL A 146 -8.49 9.05 -27.23
C VAL A 146 -9.26 10.31 -27.67
N ASP A 147 -10.57 10.32 -27.43
CA ASP A 147 -11.53 11.36 -27.83
C ASP A 147 -11.52 11.70 -29.32
N GLY A 148 -11.01 10.78 -30.16
CA GLY A 148 -10.88 10.96 -31.60
C GLY A 148 -9.84 12.00 -32.06
N ILE A 149 -9.15 12.67 -31.12
CA ILE A 149 -8.20 13.75 -31.42
C ILE A 149 -6.76 13.30 -31.12
N LEU A 150 -6.56 12.63 -29.99
CA LEU A 150 -5.23 12.26 -29.51
C LEU A 150 -4.88 10.88 -30.06
N THR A 151 -4.03 10.83 -31.09
CA THR A 151 -3.71 9.58 -31.80
C THR A 151 -2.23 9.24 -31.72
N THR A 152 -1.92 7.98 -31.37
CA THR A 152 -0.58 7.41 -31.44
C THR A 152 -0.60 6.18 -32.33
N THR A 153 0.33 6.09 -33.27
CA THR A 153 0.47 4.96 -34.19
C THR A 153 1.86 4.35 -34.08
N GLY A 154 1.96 3.04 -34.14
CA GLY A 154 3.22 2.32 -34.23
C GLY A 154 3.05 0.89 -34.73
N TYR A 155 4.08 0.08 -34.56
CA TYR A 155 4.13 -1.29 -35.05
C TYR A 155 4.55 -2.24 -33.93
N THR A 156 4.01 -3.46 -33.93
CA THR A 156 4.51 -4.56 -33.09
C THR A 156 5.90 -5.00 -33.56
N GLN A 157 6.67 -5.60 -32.65
CA GLN A 157 8.03 -6.03 -32.95
C GLN A 157 8.02 -7.32 -33.78
N GLU A 158 8.99 -7.44 -34.70
CA GLU A 158 9.19 -8.59 -35.60
C GLU A 158 7.95 -8.94 -36.45
N ASP A 159 7.84 -10.22 -36.83
CA ASP A 159 7.04 -10.70 -37.96
C ASP A 159 5.77 -11.45 -37.51
N TYR A 160 5.54 -11.60 -36.20
CA TYR A 160 4.33 -12.22 -35.68
C TYR A 160 3.15 -11.25 -35.77
N THR A 161 2.07 -11.71 -36.39
CA THR A 161 0.92 -10.87 -36.73
C THR A 161 -0.37 -11.33 -36.09
N MET A 162 -0.40 -12.54 -35.53
CA MET A 162 -1.60 -13.14 -34.96
C MET A 162 -1.63 -12.95 -33.44
N LEU A 163 -2.75 -12.43 -32.93
CA LEU A 163 -3.07 -12.47 -31.51
C LEU A 163 -3.79 -13.78 -31.22
N GLY A 164 -3.22 -14.61 -30.36
CA GLY A 164 -3.83 -15.84 -29.83
C GLY A 164 -4.27 -15.65 -28.39
N SER A 165 -5.55 -15.87 -28.08
CA SER A 165 -6.03 -15.88 -26.70
C SER A 165 -7.18 -16.88 -26.51
N ASP A 166 -6.91 -17.94 -25.74
CA ASP A 166 -7.82 -19.06 -25.48
C ASP A 166 -8.22 -19.17 -24.00
N ASP A 167 -7.91 -18.16 -23.18
CA ASP A 167 -8.15 -18.16 -21.74
C ASP A 167 -9.33 -17.27 -21.36
N PHE A 168 -9.06 -16.06 -20.83
CA PHE A 168 -10.08 -15.15 -20.36
C PHE A 168 -9.88 -13.73 -20.90
N PHE A 169 -11.01 -13.07 -21.14
CA PHE A 169 -11.08 -11.64 -21.39
C PHE A 169 -11.58 -10.93 -20.13
N TYR A 170 -10.71 -10.14 -19.50
CA TYR A 170 -10.99 -9.36 -18.30
C TYR A 170 -11.38 -7.92 -18.64
N VAL A 171 -12.39 -7.38 -17.95
CA VAL A 171 -12.81 -5.97 -18.06
C VAL A 171 -13.01 -5.37 -16.66
N GLY A 172 -12.45 -4.18 -16.44
CA GLY A 172 -12.54 -3.41 -15.19
C GLY A 172 -11.63 -3.91 -14.05
N GLY A 173 -10.98 -5.06 -14.19
CA GLY A 173 -10.09 -5.61 -13.17
C GLY A 173 -9.82 -7.08 -13.40
N SER A 174 -9.08 -7.70 -12.48
CA SER A 174 -8.81 -9.13 -12.50
C SER A 174 -8.65 -9.68 -11.07
N PRO A 175 -8.46 -11.01 -10.90
CA PRO A 175 -8.12 -11.58 -9.60
C PRO A 175 -6.86 -10.99 -8.98
N SER A 176 -5.85 -10.70 -9.82
CA SER A 176 -4.58 -10.04 -9.48
C SER A 176 -4.04 -9.34 -10.72
N THR A 177 -4.17 -8.02 -10.78
CA THR A 177 -3.86 -7.24 -11.99
C THR A 177 -2.36 -7.14 -12.26
N ALA A 178 -1.54 -7.17 -11.20
CA ALA A 178 -0.07 -7.18 -11.33
C ALA A 178 0.47 -8.47 -11.97
N ASP A 179 -0.29 -9.57 -11.93
CA ASP A 179 0.14 -10.87 -12.46
C ASP A 179 -0.12 -11.00 -13.96
N LEU A 180 -0.87 -10.06 -14.55
CA LEU A 180 -1.21 -10.07 -15.96
C LEU A 180 -0.01 -9.63 -16.81
N PRO A 181 0.36 -10.40 -17.85
CA PRO A 181 1.52 -10.08 -18.67
C PRO A 181 1.36 -8.71 -19.35
N GLY A 182 2.42 -7.90 -19.31
CA GLY A 182 2.44 -6.56 -19.87
C GLY A 182 1.56 -5.54 -19.14
N SER A 183 0.99 -5.87 -17.97
CA SER A 183 0.24 -4.89 -17.18
C SER A 183 1.18 -3.83 -16.60
N PRO A 184 0.98 -2.53 -16.89
CA PRO A 184 1.80 -1.47 -16.34
C PRO A 184 1.31 -1.00 -14.96
N VAL A 185 0.19 -1.53 -14.48
CA VAL A 185 -0.46 -1.17 -13.22
C VAL A 185 -0.81 -2.43 -12.42
N SER A 186 -1.05 -2.26 -11.12
CA SER A 186 -1.49 -3.32 -10.22
C SER A 186 -2.95 -3.18 -9.79
N ASN A 187 -3.62 -2.06 -10.12
CA ASN A 187 -4.95 -1.69 -9.61
C ASN A 187 -6.09 -2.15 -10.53
N ASN A 188 -7.18 -2.63 -9.94
CA ASN A 188 -8.46 -2.73 -10.66
C ASN A 188 -9.07 -1.33 -10.88
N PHE A 189 -9.93 -1.21 -11.88
CA PHE A 189 -10.57 0.04 -12.25
C PHE A 189 -11.62 0.48 -11.22
N MET A 190 -11.67 1.78 -10.96
CA MET A 190 -12.75 2.41 -10.22
C MET A 190 -13.36 3.51 -11.08
N GLY A 191 -14.64 3.40 -11.42
CA GLY A 191 -15.31 4.33 -12.32
C GLY A 191 -16.40 3.65 -13.13
N CYS A 192 -16.77 4.25 -14.26
CA CYS A 192 -17.72 3.67 -15.20
C CYS A 192 -17.03 3.28 -16.51
N LEU A 193 -17.41 2.14 -17.07
CA LEU A 193 -17.07 1.73 -18.43
C LEU A 193 -18.37 1.55 -19.22
N LYS A 194 -18.41 2.03 -20.47
CA LYS A 194 -19.53 1.77 -21.37
C LYS A 194 -19.09 1.33 -22.76
N GLU A 195 -19.97 0.58 -23.42
CA GLU A 195 -19.81 0.13 -24.79
C GLU A 195 -18.44 -0.54 -25.06
N VAL A 196 -18.01 -1.40 -24.13
CA VAL A 196 -16.77 -2.19 -24.28
C VAL A 196 -17.00 -3.26 -25.33
N VAL A 197 -16.35 -3.10 -26.48
CA VAL A 197 -16.47 -3.99 -27.63
C VAL A 197 -15.08 -4.38 -28.12
N TYR A 198 -14.89 -5.68 -28.33
CA TYR A 198 -13.81 -6.24 -29.13
C TYR A 198 -14.39 -6.80 -30.41
N LYS A 199 -13.82 -6.50 -31.56
CA LYS A 199 -14.18 -7.15 -32.83
C LYS A 199 -12.96 -7.47 -33.66
N ASN A 200 -13.01 -8.59 -34.37
CA ASN A 200 -12.12 -8.91 -35.47
C ASN A 200 -13.00 -9.30 -36.68
N ASN A 201 -12.41 -9.96 -37.68
CA ASN A 201 -13.13 -10.39 -38.88
C ASN A 201 -14.16 -11.51 -38.62
N ASP A 202 -13.97 -12.33 -37.59
CA ASP A 202 -14.75 -13.55 -37.35
C ASP A 202 -15.76 -13.38 -36.21
N ILE A 203 -15.41 -12.59 -35.19
CA ILE A 203 -16.18 -12.43 -33.96
C ILE A 203 -16.35 -10.95 -33.59
N ARG A 204 -17.50 -10.66 -32.99
CA ARG A 204 -17.82 -9.38 -32.36
C ARG A 204 -18.31 -9.63 -30.95
N LEU A 205 -17.48 -9.30 -29.97
CA LEU A 205 -17.77 -9.44 -28.54
C LEU A 205 -18.18 -8.09 -27.97
N GLU A 206 -19.48 -7.89 -27.75
CA GLU A 206 -20.03 -6.72 -27.07
C GLU A 206 -20.05 -6.97 -25.56
N LEU A 207 -18.87 -6.96 -24.93
CA LEU A 207 -18.65 -7.41 -23.55
C LEU A 207 -19.56 -6.70 -22.54
N SER A 208 -19.77 -5.39 -22.66
CA SER A 208 -20.70 -4.65 -21.79
C SER A 208 -22.15 -5.15 -21.93
N ARG A 209 -22.60 -5.47 -23.15
CA ARG A 209 -23.94 -6.00 -23.41
C ARG A 209 -24.07 -7.43 -22.90
N LEU A 210 -23.08 -8.28 -23.19
CA LEU A 210 -23.04 -9.69 -22.77
C LEU A 210 -23.11 -9.84 -21.26
N ALA A 211 -22.43 -8.97 -20.51
CA ALA A 211 -22.56 -8.90 -19.06
C ALA A 211 -23.97 -8.51 -18.60
N ARG A 212 -24.57 -7.49 -19.22
CA ARG A 212 -25.91 -7.02 -18.87
C ARG A 212 -27.01 -8.05 -19.12
N ILE A 213 -26.90 -8.83 -20.19
CA ILE A 213 -27.89 -9.87 -20.54
C ILE A 213 -27.62 -11.23 -19.90
N GLY A 214 -26.52 -11.37 -19.15
CA GLY A 214 -26.15 -12.63 -18.49
C GLY A 214 -25.77 -13.75 -19.46
N ASP A 215 -24.90 -13.46 -20.43
CA ASP A 215 -24.36 -14.49 -21.34
C ASP A 215 -23.70 -15.63 -20.57
N THR A 216 -23.87 -16.87 -21.02
CA THR A 216 -23.39 -18.06 -20.31
C THR A 216 -21.87 -18.15 -20.21
N LYS A 217 -21.13 -17.49 -21.12
CA LYS A 217 -19.67 -17.40 -21.09
C LYS A 217 -19.16 -16.22 -20.26
N MET A 218 -20.05 -15.35 -19.80
CA MET A 218 -19.71 -14.18 -19.00
C MET A 218 -19.89 -14.46 -17.51
N LYS A 219 -18.83 -14.25 -16.73
CA LYS A 219 -18.85 -14.27 -15.27
C LYS A 219 -18.64 -12.87 -14.73
N ILE A 220 -19.50 -12.49 -13.80
CA ILE A 220 -19.43 -11.21 -13.09
C ILE A 220 -18.91 -11.50 -11.69
N TYR A 221 -17.80 -10.86 -11.31
CA TYR A 221 -17.22 -10.96 -9.99
C TYR A 221 -17.49 -9.67 -9.21
N GLY A 222 -18.00 -9.81 -7.98
CA GLY A 222 -18.44 -8.68 -7.17
C GLY A 222 -19.82 -8.15 -7.55
N GLU A 223 -20.21 -7.01 -6.99
CA GLU A 223 -21.52 -6.39 -7.19
C GLU A 223 -21.46 -5.29 -8.26
N VAL A 224 -21.42 -5.70 -9.54
CA VAL A 224 -21.42 -4.76 -10.66
C VAL A 224 -22.80 -4.15 -10.84
N VAL A 225 -22.85 -2.82 -10.87
CA VAL A 225 -24.07 -2.05 -11.09
C VAL A 225 -24.14 -1.59 -12.55
N PHE A 226 -25.18 -2.00 -13.30
CA PHE A 226 -25.39 -1.68 -14.72
C PHE A 226 -26.03 -0.30 -14.98
N LYS A 227 -25.48 0.71 -14.33
CA LYS A 227 -25.72 2.15 -14.55
C LYS A 227 -24.45 2.87 -14.11
N CYS A 228 -24.17 4.06 -14.64
CA CYS A 228 -23.04 4.84 -14.14
C CYS A 228 -23.42 5.59 -12.87
N GLU A 229 -22.94 5.10 -11.73
CA GLU A 229 -23.06 5.77 -10.44
C GLU A 229 -21.81 6.60 -10.15
N ASN A 230 -21.94 7.59 -9.25
CA ASN A 230 -20.77 8.33 -8.81
C ASN A 230 -19.88 7.42 -7.96
N VAL A 231 -18.67 7.13 -8.45
CA VAL A 231 -17.64 6.42 -7.68
C VAL A 231 -16.77 7.48 -7.03
N ALA A 232 -17.07 7.81 -5.77
CA ALA A 232 -16.28 8.76 -5.01
C ALA A 232 -14.82 8.28 -4.92
N THR A 233 -13.87 9.22 -4.98
CA THR A 233 -12.51 8.95 -4.52
C THR A 233 -12.59 8.43 -3.10
N LEU A 234 -11.87 7.35 -2.78
CA LEU A 234 -11.85 6.88 -1.39
C LEU A 234 -11.21 7.96 -0.54
N ASP A 235 -12.01 8.54 0.34
CA ASP A 235 -11.57 9.65 1.15
C ASP A 235 -10.37 9.23 2.03
N PRO A 236 -9.35 10.10 2.15
CA PRO A 236 -8.19 9.81 2.96
C PRO A 236 -8.54 9.74 4.44
N ILE A 237 -7.81 8.89 5.18
CA ILE A 237 -7.79 8.92 6.64
C ILE A 237 -6.54 9.64 7.14
N ASN A 238 -6.57 10.12 8.38
CA ASN A 238 -5.47 10.78 9.06
C ASN A 238 -5.18 10.10 10.40
N PHE A 239 -3.98 9.54 10.55
CA PHE A 239 -3.46 9.05 11.82
C PHE A 239 -2.90 10.23 12.61
N GLU A 240 -3.49 10.52 13.77
CA GLU A 240 -3.18 11.69 14.60
C GLU A 240 -2.12 11.43 15.66
N THR A 241 -1.94 10.16 16.07
CA THR A 241 -0.99 9.76 17.10
C THR A 241 -0.19 8.52 16.66
N PRO A 242 1.05 8.33 17.16
CA PRO A 242 1.87 7.18 16.78
C PRO A 242 1.29 5.83 17.21
N GLU A 243 0.37 5.80 18.17
CA GLU A 243 -0.28 4.59 18.65
C GLU A 243 -1.49 4.20 17.79
N ALA A 244 -1.97 5.10 16.95
CA ALA A 244 -3.14 4.88 16.10
C ALA A 244 -2.83 3.83 15.02
N TYR A 245 -3.73 2.85 14.87
CA TYR A 245 -3.61 1.80 13.85
C TYR A 245 -4.99 1.34 13.36
N ILE A 246 -5.00 0.66 12.22
CA ILE A 246 -6.15 -0.09 11.70
C ILE A 246 -5.68 -1.51 11.40
N SER A 247 -6.49 -2.50 11.75
CA SER A 247 -6.32 -3.88 11.29
C SER A 247 -6.94 -4.07 9.90
N LEU A 248 -6.18 -4.62 8.97
CA LEU A 248 -6.58 -4.98 7.63
C LEU A 248 -6.74 -6.51 7.54
N PRO A 249 -7.67 -7.00 6.69
CA PRO A 249 -7.80 -8.42 6.43
C PRO A 249 -6.47 -9.04 5.98
N LYS A 250 -6.26 -10.30 6.36
CA LYS A 250 -5.09 -11.10 5.95
C LYS A 250 -4.78 -10.92 4.45
N TRP A 251 -3.53 -10.61 4.16
CA TRP A 251 -3.02 -10.62 2.79
C TRP A 251 -2.74 -12.06 2.35
N ASN A 252 -3.57 -12.57 1.43
CA ASN A 252 -3.50 -13.96 0.94
C ASN A 252 -2.53 -14.12 -0.25
N THR A 253 -1.36 -13.49 -0.16
CA THR A 253 -0.28 -13.69 -1.13
C THR A 253 0.45 -15.01 -0.88
N LYS A 254 0.98 -15.62 -1.95
CA LYS A 254 1.89 -16.77 -1.86
C LYS A 254 3.17 -16.46 -2.63
N ARG A 255 3.15 -16.72 -3.95
CA ARG A 255 4.27 -16.43 -4.85
C ARG A 255 4.21 -14.99 -5.38
N MET A 256 3.05 -14.56 -5.82
CA MET A 256 2.83 -13.22 -6.36
C MET A 256 1.95 -12.39 -5.43
N GLY A 257 2.13 -11.08 -5.45
CA GLY A 257 1.28 -10.16 -4.71
C GLY A 257 1.61 -8.71 -5.01
N SER A 258 0.63 -7.84 -4.79
CA SER A 258 0.81 -6.40 -4.95
C SER A 258 0.11 -5.59 -3.86
N ILE A 259 0.72 -4.48 -3.46
CA ILE A 259 0.15 -3.48 -2.58
C ILE A 259 0.45 -2.10 -3.15
N SER A 260 -0.56 -1.25 -3.28
CA SER A 260 -0.37 0.16 -3.59
C SER A 260 -1.18 1.05 -2.67
N PHE A 261 -0.65 2.22 -2.37
CA PHE A 261 -1.28 3.24 -1.52
C PHE A 261 -0.64 4.60 -1.73
N ASP A 262 -1.38 5.64 -1.38
CA ASP A 262 -0.87 7.00 -1.29
C ASP A 262 -0.61 7.36 0.18
N PHE A 263 0.53 8.00 0.48
CA PHE A 263 0.80 8.54 1.81
C PHE A 263 1.26 10.00 1.76
N ARG A 264 1.09 10.72 2.88
CA ARG A 264 1.49 12.12 3.05
C ARG A 264 1.78 12.43 4.52
N THR A 265 2.98 12.92 4.82
CA THR A 265 3.37 13.32 6.19
C THR A 265 4.53 14.32 6.20
N THR A 266 4.73 14.99 7.33
CA THR A 266 5.96 15.74 7.65
C THR A 266 6.83 15.03 8.69
N GLU A 267 6.33 13.94 9.28
CA GLU A 267 7.03 13.17 10.31
C GLU A 267 8.19 12.38 9.68
N PRO A 268 9.37 12.36 10.30
CA PRO A 268 10.54 11.69 9.72
C PRO A 268 10.52 10.17 9.92
N ASN A 269 9.77 9.65 10.90
CA ASN A 269 9.73 8.24 11.24
C ASN A 269 8.29 7.76 11.36
N GLY A 270 8.01 6.53 10.95
CA GLY A 270 6.68 5.93 11.10
C GLY A 270 6.57 4.56 10.47
N LEU A 271 6.03 3.59 11.20
CA LEU A 271 5.65 2.29 10.69
C LEU A 271 4.34 2.42 9.89
N ILE A 272 4.40 2.18 8.58
CA ILE A 272 3.24 2.35 7.70
C ILE A 272 2.46 1.04 7.59
N LEU A 273 3.12 -0.05 7.22
CA LEU A 273 2.50 -1.37 7.07
C LEU A 273 3.33 -2.44 7.77
N PHE A 274 2.67 -3.40 8.41
CA PHE A 274 3.33 -4.56 8.99
C PHE A 274 2.42 -5.80 9.00
N THR A 275 2.97 -6.95 8.66
CA THR A 275 2.34 -8.26 8.80
C THR A 275 3.42 -9.31 8.94
N HIS A 276 3.15 -10.38 9.69
CA HIS A 276 4.09 -11.49 9.87
C HIS A 276 3.41 -12.85 9.69
N GLY A 277 4.21 -13.89 9.55
CA GLY A 277 3.81 -15.28 9.43
C GLY A 277 3.87 -16.02 10.75
N LYS A 278 3.76 -17.34 10.66
CA LYS A 278 3.90 -18.23 11.80
C LYS A 278 5.34 -18.24 12.33
N PRO A 279 5.51 -18.42 13.65
CA PRO A 279 6.75 -18.91 14.24
C PRO A 279 7.32 -20.09 13.45
N GLN A 280 8.48 -19.92 12.82
CA GLN A 280 9.21 -21.04 12.23
C GLN A 280 10.17 -21.60 13.28
N GLU A 281 9.97 -22.87 13.67
CA GLU A 281 10.91 -23.60 14.52
C GLU A 281 12.14 -24.04 13.69
N ARG A 282 12.99 -23.09 13.27
CA ARG A 282 14.27 -23.44 12.64
C ARG A 282 15.33 -23.66 13.71
N LYS A 283 15.86 -24.88 13.76
CA LYS A 283 17.03 -25.26 14.58
C LYS A 283 18.31 -24.70 13.97
N ASP A 284 18.52 -23.39 14.02
CA ASP A 284 19.83 -22.82 13.72
C ASP A 284 20.77 -23.11 14.90
N ALA A 285 21.73 -24.02 14.71
CA ALA A 285 22.67 -24.50 15.73
C ALA A 285 23.67 -23.43 16.24
N ARG A 286 23.54 -22.17 15.83
CA ARG A 286 24.46 -21.06 16.17
C ARG A 286 23.78 -19.74 16.57
N SER A 287 22.45 -19.66 16.51
CA SER A 287 21.72 -18.44 16.90
C SER A 287 20.93 -18.72 18.16
N GLN A 288 21.06 -17.87 19.18
CA GLN A 288 20.12 -17.85 20.30
C GLN A 288 18.67 -17.81 19.78
N LYS A 289 17.76 -18.40 20.56
CA LYS A 289 16.34 -18.71 20.31
C LYS A 289 15.49 -17.51 19.84
N ASN A 290 15.80 -16.89 18.71
CA ASN A 290 14.93 -15.90 18.08
C ASN A 290 13.95 -16.64 17.19
N THR A 291 12.67 -16.59 17.56
CA THR A 291 11.59 -17.05 16.72
C THR A 291 11.57 -16.23 15.44
N LYS A 292 12.06 -16.80 14.34
CA LYS A 292 11.98 -16.18 13.02
C LYS A 292 10.60 -16.41 12.41
N VAL A 293 10.13 -15.41 11.69
CA VAL A 293 8.85 -15.42 10.99
C VAL A 293 9.06 -14.84 9.61
N ASP A 294 8.29 -15.32 8.64
CA ASP A 294 8.10 -14.59 7.39
C ASP A 294 7.46 -13.24 7.72
N PHE A 295 7.85 -12.15 7.06
CA PHE A 295 7.20 -10.87 7.29
C PHE A 295 7.32 -9.92 6.11
N PHE A 296 6.42 -8.95 6.08
CA PHE A 296 6.45 -7.83 5.17
C PHE A 296 6.19 -6.54 5.94
N ALA A 297 6.98 -5.51 5.66
CA ALA A 297 6.79 -4.20 6.28
C ALA A 297 7.15 -3.05 5.34
N VAL A 298 6.50 -1.92 5.58
CA VAL A 298 6.88 -0.63 4.99
C VAL A 298 7.06 0.36 6.13
N GLU A 299 8.23 1.00 6.20
CA GLU A 299 8.53 1.99 7.24
C GLU A 299 9.15 3.25 6.63
N LEU A 300 8.89 4.38 7.29
CA LEU A 300 9.54 5.65 7.06
C LEU A 300 10.63 5.83 8.13
N LEU A 301 11.86 6.11 7.70
CA LEU A 301 13.00 6.35 8.60
C LEU A 301 13.82 7.55 8.11
N ASP A 302 14.00 8.53 8.99
CA ASP A 302 14.64 9.81 8.69
C ASP A 302 14.15 10.47 7.39
N GLY A 303 12.86 10.30 7.11
CA GLY A 303 12.17 10.78 5.91
C GLY A 303 12.34 9.89 4.67
N ASN A 304 13.02 8.76 4.74
CA ASN A 304 13.17 7.85 3.59
C ASN A 304 12.25 6.63 3.75
N LEU A 305 11.62 6.21 2.66
CA LEU A 305 10.74 5.05 2.64
C LEU A 305 11.55 3.77 2.45
N TYR A 306 11.27 2.75 3.27
CA TYR A 306 11.91 1.45 3.21
C TYR A 306 10.88 0.33 3.09
N LEU A 307 11.17 -0.64 2.23
CA LEU A 307 10.51 -1.94 2.19
C LEU A 307 11.37 -2.96 2.94
N LEU A 308 10.75 -3.77 3.80
CA LEU A 308 11.37 -4.93 4.43
C LEU A 308 10.59 -6.19 4.09
N LEU A 309 11.32 -7.27 3.81
CA LEU A 309 10.74 -8.56 3.45
C LEU A 309 11.66 -9.68 3.95
N ASP A 310 11.09 -10.68 4.62
CA ASP A 310 11.74 -11.98 4.87
C ASP A 310 10.74 -13.10 4.49
N MET A 311 11.20 -14.04 3.67
CA MET A 311 10.45 -15.22 3.21
C MET A 311 11.03 -16.51 3.82
N GLY A 312 11.68 -16.39 4.98
CA GLY A 312 12.32 -17.47 5.72
C GLY A 312 13.79 -17.68 5.38
N SER A 313 14.40 -16.82 4.58
CA SER A 313 15.80 -16.94 4.16
C SER A 313 16.63 -15.67 4.44
N GLY A 314 16.14 -14.83 5.35
CA GLY A 314 16.79 -13.60 5.77
C GLY A 314 16.11 -12.37 5.22
N THR A 315 16.24 -11.28 5.96
CA THR A 315 15.62 -10.00 5.67
C THR A 315 16.35 -9.25 4.56
N ILE A 316 15.59 -8.74 3.59
CA ILE A 316 16.04 -7.65 2.71
C ILE A 316 15.42 -6.32 3.16
N LYS A 317 16.22 -5.25 3.21
CA LYS A 317 15.79 -3.88 3.52
C LYS A 317 16.15 -2.94 2.37
N VAL A 318 15.14 -2.47 1.65
CA VAL A 318 15.29 -1.71 0.38
C VAL A 318 14.88 -0.27 0.61
N LYS A 319 15.80 0.67 0.36
CA LYS A 319 15.48 2.10 0.34
C LYS A 319 14.78 2.46 -0.97
N ALA A 320 13.50 2.80 -0.91
CA ALA A 320 12.68 3.05 -2.10
C ALA A 320 12.79 4.50 -2.63
N THR A 321 13.14 5.45 -1.76
CA THR A 321 13.21 6.88 -2.09
C THR A 321 14.66 7.36 -2.21
N GLN A 322 14.96 8.22 -3.18
CA GLN A 322 16.27 8.89 -3.26
C GLN A 322 16.31 10.23 -2.50
N LYS A 323 15.16 10.92 -2.47
CA LYS A 323 14.94 12.13 -1.67
C LYS A 323 14.05 11.79 -0.50
N LYS A 324 14.08 12.60 0.56
CA LYS A 324 13.15 12.44 1.68
C LYS A 324 11.71 12.67 1.19
N ALA A 325 10.78 11.84 1.65
CA ALA A 325 9.36 11.82 1.31
C ALA A 325 8.46 12.27 2.48
N ASN A 326 9.01 13.14 3.35
CA ASN A 326 8.29 13.75 4.47
C ASN A 326 8.19 15.28 4.32
N ASP A 327 8.01 15.78 3.11
CA ASP A 327 7.81 17.20 2.79
C ASP A 327 6.34 17.66 2.96
N GLY A 328 5.45 16.71 3.27
CA GLY A 328 4.03 16.94 3.38
C GLY A 328 3.35 17.03 2.02
N GLU A 329 3.86 16.38 0.98
CA GLU A 329 3.17 16.13 -0.30
C GLU A 329 2.69 14.68 -0.40
N TRP A 330 1.79 14.41 -1.35
CA TRP A 330 1.30 13.05 -1.62
C TRP A 330 2.33 12.26 -2.43
N TYR A 331 2.62 11.04 -1.96
CA TYR A 331 3.44 10.06 -2.65
C TYR A 331 2.64 8.80 -2.93
N HIS A 332 2.63 8.38 -4.20
CA HIS A 332 2.09 7.10 -4.62
C HIS A 332 3.15 6.02 -4.48
N VAL A 333 2.82 4.95 -3.77
CA VAL A 333 3.68 3.78 -3.57
C VAL A 333 3.00 2.58 -4.22
N ASP A 334 3.73 1.85 -5.06
CA ASP A 334 3.27 0.60 -5.66
C ASP A 334 4.36 -0.47 -5.54
N ILE A 335 4.00 -1.58 -4.90
CA ILE A 335 4.88 -2.70 -4.57
C ILE A 335 4.34 -3.93 -5.29
N GLN A 336 5.17 -4.55 -6.11
CA GLN A 336 4.84 -5.75 -6.86
C GLN A 336 5.92 -6.80 -6.61
N ARG A 337 5.52 -8.04 -6.38
CA ARG A 337 6.43 -9.17 -6.14
C ARG A 337 6.01 -10.38 -6.96
N ASP A 338 6.98 -11.03 -7.57
CA ASP A 338 6.87 -12.37 -8.14
C ASP A 338 8.01 -13.26 -7.62
N GLY A 339 7.64 -14.19 -6.74
CA GLY A 339 8.58 -15.07 -6.06
C GLY A 339 9.57 -14.28 -5.22
N ARG A 340 10.86 -14.44 -5.53
CA ARG A 340 11.97 -13.76 -4.85
C ARG A 340 12.18 -12.33 -5.28
N SER A 341 11.72 -11.96 -6.47
CA SER A 341 12.02 -10.68 -7.08
C SER A 341 10.79 -9.79 -7.08
N GLY A 342 11.02 -8.49 -7.14
CA GLY A 342 9.94 -7.53 -7.21
C GLY A 342 10.43 -6.12 -7.46
N THR A 343 9.50 -5.19 -7.49
CA THR A 343 9.78 -3.76 -7.58
C THR A 343 8.94 -2.99 -6.59
N ILE A 344 9.57 -2.08 -5.85
CA ILE A 344 8.87 -0.99 -5.15
C ILE A 344 9.04 0.28 -5.97
N SER A 345 7.95 0.97 -6.23
CA SER A 345 7.94 2.23 -6.96
C SER A 345 7.37 3.36 -6.10
N VAL A 346 7.97 4.54 -6.20
CA VAL A 346 7.50 5.76 -5.54
C VAL A 346 7.38 6.86 -6.59
N ASN A 347 6.16 7.35 -6.82
CA ASN A 347 5.83 8.28 -7.93
C ASN A 347 6.45 7.81 -9.25
N SER A 348 6.14 6.56 -9.64
CA SER A 348 6.58 5.90 -10.88
C SER A 348 8.09 5.58 -10.97
N ARG A 349 8.91 6.03 -10.01
CA ARG A 349 10.32 5.66 -9.94
C ARG A 349 10.48 4.28 -9.30
N ARG A 350 10.83 3.29 -10.12
CA ARG A 350 10.97 1.88 -9.73
C ARG A 350 12.35 1.60 -9.10
N THR A 351 12.35 0.85 -8.03
CA THR A 351 13.53 0.27 -7.37
C THR A 351 13.34 -1.25 -7.32
N PRO A 352 14.09 -2.02 -8.12
CA PRO A 352 14.00 -3.47 -8.07
C PRO A 352 14.61 -4.03 -6.80
N PHE A 353 14.13 -5.19 -6.38
CA PHE A 353 14.69 -5.94 -5.27
C PHE A 353 14.63 -7.45 -5.53
N THR A 354 15.53 -8.18 -4.88
CA THR A 354 15.53 -9.65 -4.87
C THR A 354 15.86 -10.12 -3.46
N ALA A 355 14.96 -10.87 -2.85
CA ALA A 355 15.14 -11.42 -1.51
C ALA A 355 16.31 -12.44 -1.47
N SER A 356 16.92 -12.58 -0.30
CA SER A 356 18.03 -13.51 -0.05
C SER A 356 17.56 -14.97 0.04
N GLY A 357 18.48 -15.90 -0.24
CA GLY A 357 18.22 -17.36 -0.25
C GLY A 357 17.15 -17.78 -1.25
N GLU A 358 16.61 -18.99 -1.13
CA GLU A 358 15.85 -19.65 -2.21
C GLU A 358 14.32 -19.61 -2.06
N SER A 359 13.80 -19.03 -0.96
CA SER A 359 12.35 -18.98 -0.71
C SER A 359 11.62 -18.05 -1.69
N GLU A 360 10.62 -18.56 -2.40
CA GLU A 360 9.73 -17.77 -3.28
C GLU A 360 8.36 -17.46 -2.66
N ILE A 361 8.02 -18.13 -1.55
CA ILE A 361 6.71 -18.04 -0.91
C ILE A 361 6.82 -17.15 0.32
N LEU A 362 5.91 -16.19 0.44
CA LEU A 362 5.72 -15.39 1.65
C LEU A 362 4.51 -15.92 2.40
N ASP A 363 4.71 -16.68 3.49
CA ASP A 363 3.62 -17.31 4.25
C ASP A 363 3.20 -16.44 5.43
N LEU A 364 2.21 -15.56 5.19
CA LEU A 364 1.67 -14.64 6.20
C LEU A 364 0.52 -15.27 6.99
N GLU A 365 0.37 -14.85 8.25
CA GLU A 365 -0.77 -15.21 9.09
C GLU A 365 -1.32 -13.99 9.84
N GLY A 366 -2.60 -14.05 10.19
CA GLY A 366 -3.24 -13.02 10.98
C GLY A 366 -3.50 -11.75 10.18
N ASP A 367 -3.69 -10.68 10.93
CA ASP A 367 -4.05 -9.37 10.40
C ASP A 367 -2.81 -8.61 9.92
N MET A 368 -3.04 -7.75 8.93
CA MET A 368 -2.06 -6.76 8.51
C MET A 368 -2.36 -5.43 9.21
N TYR A 369 -1.35 -4.77 9.74
CA TYR A 369 -1.50 -3.52 10.48
C TYR A 369 -1.10 -2.33 9.62
N LEU A 370 -1.94 -1.30 9.63
CA LEU A 370 -1.73 -0.02 8.95
C LEU A 370 -1.58 1.11 9.98
N GLY A 371 -0.52 1.90 9.88
CA GLY A 371 -0.28 3.11 10.68
C GLY A 371 0.45 2.89 12.01
N GLY A 372 0.27 1.75 12.66
CA GLY A 372 0.87 1.49 13.96
C GLY A 372 0.67 0.04 14.38
N LEU A 373 0.93 -0.25 15.66
CA LEU A 373 0.72 -1.58 16.23
C LEU A 373 -0.14 -1.47 17.50
N PRO A 374 -0.95 -2.49 17.82
CA PRO A 374 -1.67 -2.53 19.08
C PRO A 374 -0.72 -2.47 20.29
N GLU A 375 -1.17 -1.80 21.36
CA GLU A 375 -0.43 -1.74 22.63
C GLU A 375 -0.21 -3.13 23.22
N ASN A 376 -1.26 -3.97 23.18
CA ASN A 376 -1.15 -5.37 23.56
C ASN A 376 -0.52 -6.17 22.42
N ARG A 377 0.77 -6.47 22.56
CA ARG A 377 1.56 -7.23 21.59
C ARG A 377 1.45 -8.74 21.75
N ALA A 378 0.42 -9.25 22.44
CA ALA A 378 0.21 -10.69 22.58
C ALA A 378 0.12 -11.35 21.19
N GLY A 379 1.04 -12.28 20.90
CA GLY A 379 1.08 -12.99 19.61
C GLY A 379 1.77 -12.24 18.48
N LEU A 380 2.16 -10.97 18.65
CA LEU A 380 2.94 -10.22 17.68
C LEU A 380 4.43 -10.54 17.81
N ILE A 381 5.04 -10.98 16.72
CA ILE A 381 6.49 -11.20 16.65
C ILE A 381 7.09 -10.08 15.83
N LEU A 382 7.95 -9.29 16.47
CA LEU A 382 8.58 -8.13 15.83
C LEU A 382 10.00 -8.50 15.37
N PRO A 383 10.27 -8.49 14.06
CA PRO A 383 11.62 -8.65 13.53
C PRO A 383 12.52 -7.52 14.00
N THR A 384 13.78 -7.85 14.33
CA THR A 384 14.74 -6.88 14.86
C THR A 384 15.16 -5.81 13.85
N GLU A 385 15.04 -6.14 12.57
CA GLU A 385 15.35 -5.31 11.41
C GLU A 385 14.31 -4.20 11.17
N LEU A 386 13.10 -4.37 11.73
CA LEU A 386 12.00 -3.40 11.67
C LEU A 386 12.11 -2.39 12.82
N TRP A 387 12.99 -1.42 12.65
CA TRP A 387 13.38 -0.50 13.72
C TRP A 387 12.23 0.38 14.21
N THR A 388 11.34 0.82 13.32
CA THR A 388 10.19 1.65 13.73
C THR A 388 9.28 0.94 14.74
N ALA A 389 9.05 -0.37 14.57
CA ALA A 389 8.26 -1.17 15.51
C ALA A 389 8.96 -1.33 16.88
N MET A 390 10.28 -1.54 16.87
CA MET A 390 11.08 -1.69 18.10
C MET A 390 11.23 -0.37 18.87
N LEU A 391 11.26 0.76 18.16
CA LEU A 391 11.36 2.11 18.72
C LEU A 391 10.00 2.76 18.99
N ASN A 392 8.89 2.06 18.74
CA ASN A 392 7.51 2.57 18.88
C ASN A 392 7.23 3.83 18.03
N TYR A 393 7.84 3.91 16.85
CA TYR A 393 7.55 4.95 15.88
C TYR A 393 6.42 4.52 14.96
N GLY A 394 5.17 4.66 15.40
CA GLY A 394 4.03 4.53 14.48
C GLY A 394 3.87 5.76 13.59
N TYR A 395 3.23 5.56 12.45
CA TYR A 395 3.00 6.57 11.44
C TYR A 395 1.93 7.58 11.88
N VAL A 396 2.26 8.85 11.73
CA VAL A 396 1.35 9.99 11.87
C VAL A 396 1.34 10.73 10.54
N GLY A 397 0.15 10.91 9.97
CA GLY A 397 0.03 11.35 8.58
C GLY A 397 -1.22 10.78 7.92
N CYS A 398 -1.32 10.99 6.62
CA CYS A 398 -2.47 10.57 5.85
C CYS A 398 -2.17 9.35 4.97
N ILE A 399 -3.20 8.53 4.77
CA ILE A 399 -3.18 7.41 3.82
C ILE A 399 -4.50 7.40 3.04
N ARG A 400 -4.43 7.05 1.76
CA ARG A 400 -5.60 6.79 0.90
C ARG A 400 -5.28 5.80 -0.21
N ASP A 401 -6.30 5.49 -1.02
CA ASP A 401 -6.19 4.69 -2.23
C ASP A 401 -5.41 3.39 -1.99
N LEU A 402 -5.72 2.67 -0.90
CA LEU A 402 -5.10 1.39 -0.56
C LEU A 402 -5.68 0.29 -1.45
N PHE A 403 -4.82 -0.41 -2.17
CA PHE A 403 -5.12 -1.62 -2.93
C PHE A 403 -4.25 -2.77 -2.47
N ILE A 404 -4.85 -3.96 -2.39
CA ILE A 404 -4.17 -5.22 -2.10
C ILE A 404 -4.58 -6.23 -3.18
N ASP A 405 -3.60 -6.76 -3.90
CA ASP A 405 -3.77 -7.64 -5.06
C ASP A 405 -4.77 -7.08 -6.08
N GLY A 406 -4.62 -5.78 -6.35
CA GLY A 406 -5.49 -5.01 -7.24
C GLY A 406 -6.87 -4.68 -6.72
N ARG A 407 -7.26 -5.14 -5.52
CA ARG A 407 -8.56 -4.84 -4.92
C ARG A 407 -8.50 -3.65 -3.98
N SER A 408 -9.37 -2.67 -4.23
CA SER A 408 -9.49 -1.47 -3.40
C SER A 408 -9.98 -1.80 -1.99
N LYS A 409 -9.44 -1.11 -0.97
CA LYS A 409 -9.81 -1.26 0.44
C LYS A 409 -10.36 0.05 1.01
N ASN A 410 -11.59 0.02 1.51
CA ASN A 410 -12.21 1.17 2.17
C ASN A 410 -11.69 1.31 3.62
N ILE A 411 -10.51 1.93 3.76
CA ILE A 411 -9.84 2.10 5.06
C ILE A 411 -10.60 3.02 6.02
N ARG A 412 -11.41 3.96 5.52
CA ARG A 412 -12.29 4.78 6.38
C ARG A 412 -13.34 3.91 7.05
N GLN A 413 -14.05 3.09 6.27
CA GLN A 413 -15.07 2.20 6.79
C GLN A 413 -14.47 1.20 7.79
N LEU A 414 -13.27 0.69 7.51
CA LEU A 414 -12.55 -0.18 8.46
C LEU A 414 -12.22 0.54 9.77
N ALA A 415 -11.75 1.79 9.72
CA ALA A 415 -11.48 2.59 10.91
C ALA A 415 -12.74 2.81 11.76
N GLU A 416 -13.87 3.13 11.10
CA GLU A 416 -15.17 3.35 11.76
C GLU A 416 -15.69 2.07 12.42
N MET A 417 -15.64 0.93 11.72
CA MET A 417 -16.05 -0.37 12.26
C MET A 417 -15.20 -0.81 13.46
N GLN A 418 -13.93 -0.45 13.48
CA GLN A 418 -12.99 -0.80 14.55
C GLN A 418 -12.99 0.22 15.70
N ASN A 419 -13.70 1.35 15.58
CA ASN A 419 -13.59 2.49 16.50
C ASN A 419 -12.12 2.89 16.74
N ALA A 420 -11.34 2.97 15.67
CA ALA A 420 -9.90 3.18 15.73
C ALA A 420 -9.55 4.53 16.39
N ALA A 421 -8.98 4.47 17.60
CA ALA A 421 -8.58 5.66 18.34
C ALA A 421 -7.43 6.39 17.62
N GLY A 422 -7.50 7.72 17.58
CA GLY A 422 -6.49 8.54 16.92
C GLY A 422 -6.53 8.50 15.39
N VAL A 423 -7.59 7.96 14.77
CA VAL A 423 -7.81 8.00 13.33
C VAL A 423 -8.98 8.93 13.00
N LYS A 424 -8.75 9.92 12.14
CA LYS A 424 -9.80 10.79 11.58
C LYS A 424 -10.14 10.41 10.15
N SER A 425 -11.41 10.56 9.80
CA SER A 425 -11.94 10.28 8.47
C SER A 425 -11.57 11.33 7.42
N SER A 426 -10.86 12.40 7.76
CA SER A 426 -10.42 13.42 6.81
C SER A 426 -8.94 13.73 6.98
N CYS A 427 -8.29 14.05 5.86
CA CYS A 427 -6.90 14.48 5.82
C CYS A 427 -6.81 15.88 5.21
N SER A 428 -6.43 16.85 6.03
CA SER A 428 -6.00 18.17 5.55
C SER A 428 -4.77 18.61 6.35
N ARG A 429 -3.82 19.25 5.67
CA ARG A 429 -2.65 19.83 6.32
C ARG A 429 -3.07 21.16 6.94
N MET A 430 -2.85 21.30 8.25
CA MET A 430 -3.08 22.57 8.92
C MET A 430 -2.05 23.61 8.48
N SER A 431 -2.49 24.82 8.18
CA SER A 431 -1.61 25.93 7.79
C SER A 431 -0.86 26.52 8.98
N ALA A 432 -1.48 26.54 10.17
CA ALA A 432 -0.87 27.03 11.39
C ALA A 432 0.19 26.06 11.90
N LYS A 433 1.39 26.58 12.20
CA LYS A 433 2.41 25.83 12.93
C LYS A 433 1.95 25.62 14.37
N GLN A 434 2.12 24.41 14.86
CA GLN A 434 1.63 24.03 16.18
C GLN A 434 2.55 24.56 17.28
N CYS A 435 3.83 24.76 16.96
CA CYS A 435 4.82 25.33 17.87
C CYS A 435 4.66 26.83 18.13
N ASP A 436 3.92 27.58 17.31
CA ASP A 436 3.69 29.03 17.50
C ASP A 436 2.88 29.32 18.78
N SER A 437 2.19 28.31 19.31
CA SER A 437 1.49 28.39 20.60
C SER A 437 2.40 28.21 21.83
N TYR A 438 3.70 28.02 21.61
CA TYR A 438 4.71 27.70 22.64
C TYR A 438 4.26 26.61 23.63
N PRO A 439 3.84 25.42 23.14
CA PRO A 439 3.23 24.39 23.98
C PRO A 439 4.23 23.69 24.91
N CYS A 440 5.52 23.72 24.58
CA CYS A 440 6.56 23.02 25.33
C CYS A 440 7.06 23.87 26.51
N LYS A 441 6.90 23.36 27.73
CA LYS A 441 7.33 24.03 28.96
C LYS A 441 8.82 23.79 29.24
N ASN A 442 9.34 24.46 30.27
CA ASN A 442 10.67 24.22 30.83
C ASN A 442 11.81 24.30 29.80
N ASN A 443 11.72 25.28 28.89
CA ASN A 443 12.68 25.52 27.80
C ASN A 443 12.91 24.32 26.87
N ALA A 444 11.95 23.39 26.81
CA ALA A 444 12.00 22.27 25.88
C ALA A 444 11.87 22.75 24.42
N VAL A 445 12.57 22.08 23.52
CA VAL A 445 12.54 22.42 22.09
C VAL A 445 11.24 21.91 21.48
N CYS A 446 10.47 22.82 20.88
CA CYS A 446 9.28 22.46 20.11
C CYS A 446 9.64 22.15 18.66
N LYS A 447 9.12 21.05 18.12
CA LYS A 447 9.22 20.66 16.71
C LYS A 447 7.81 20.50 16.12
N ASP A 448 7.58 21.08 14.95
CA ASP A 448 6.32 20.88 14.21
C ASP A 448 6.29 19.49 13.58
N GLY A 449 5.28 18.71 13.93
CA GLY A 449 4.95 17.42 13.32
C GLY A 449 3.78 17.54 12.33
N TRP A 450 3.15 16.41 12.02
CA TRP A 450 1.95 16.43 11.17
C TRP A 450 0.71 16.80 11.98
N ASN A 451 0.22 18.03 11.81
CA ASN A 451 -0.94 18.59 12.55
C ASN A 451 -0.81 18.51 14.09
N ARG A 452 0.41 18.38 14.61
CA ARG A 452 0.71 18.34 16.05
C ARG A 452 2.06 18.99 16.34
N PHE A 453 2.26 19.40 17.59
CA PHE A 453 3.57 19.76 18.11
C PHE A 453 4.23 18.54 18.77
N ILE A 454 5.56 18.51 18.77
CA ILE A 454 6.38 17.49 19.43
C ILE A 454 7.35 18.23 20.35
N CYS A 455 7.27 17.97 21.65
CA CYS A 455 8.18 18.55 22.62
C CYS A 455 9.35 17.61 22.90
N ASP A 456 10.56 18.10 22.63
CA ASP A 456 11.79 17.42 22.99
C ASP A 456 12.15 17.76 24.44
N CYS A 457 11.66 16.94 25.37
CA CYS A 457 11.93 17.12 26.80
C CYS A 457 13.32 16.64 27.21
N THR A 458 14.10 16.07 26.28
CA THR A 458 15.39 15.49 26.62
C THR A 458 16.35 16.56 27.13
N GLY A 459 17.10 16.25 28.18
CA GLY A 459 18.01 17.20 28.84
C GLY A 459 17.34 18.25 29.76
N THR A 460 16.02 18.41 29.74
CA THR A 460 15.34 19.45 30.55
C THR A 460 15.16 19.08 32.02
N GLY A 461 15.08 17.77 32.33
CA GLY A 461 14.66 17.30 33.67
C GLY A 461 13.16 17.19 33.85
N TYR A 462 12.41 17.34 32.76
CA TYR A 462 10.98 17.15 32.72
C TYR A 462 10.62 16.11 31.65
N TRP A 463 9.40 15.59 31.75
CA TRP A 463 8.81 14.65 30.81
C TRP A 463 7.31 14.89 30.68
N GLY A 464 6.64 14.10 29.85
CA GLY A 464 5.24 14.31 29.48
C GLY A 464 5.11 14.99 28.11
N ARG A 465 3.87 15.13 27.64
CA ARG A 465 3.59 15.61 26.27
C ARG A 465 4.06 17.05 26.04
N THR A 466 4.04 17.88 27.08
CA THR A 466 4.45 19.29 27.06
C THR A 466 5.64 19.57 27.97
N CYS A 467 6.36 18.52 28.41
CA CYS A 467 7.47 18.62 29.37
C CYS A 467 7.05 19.29 30.69
N GLU A 468 5.82 19.04 31.14
CA GLU A 468 5.22 19.68 32.32
C GLU A 468 5.49 18.93 33.62
N ARG A 469 5.88 17.65 33.54
CA ARG A 469 6.06 16.77 34.70
C ARG A 469 7.53 16.69 35.05
N GLU A 470 7.87 16.91 36.31
CA GLU A 470 9.25 16.77 36.78
C GLU A 470 9.70 15.30 36.68
N ALA A 471 10.93 15.08 36.22
CA ALA A 471 11.52 13.75 36.12
C ALA A 471 12.03 13.29 37.49
N SER A 472 11.79 12.02 37.81
CA SER A 472 12.26 11.42 39.06
C SER A 472 13.79 11.38 39.11
N ILE A 473 14.36 11.78 40.24
CA ILE A 473 15.80 11.70 40.52
C ILE A 473 16.06 10.47 41.39
N LEU A 474 17.09 9.71 41.02
CA LEU A 474 17.58 8.57 41.79
C LEU A 474 18.99 8.86 42.30
N SER A 475 19.22 8.64 43.60
CA SER A 475 20.50 8.85 44.27
C SER A 475 21.20 7.52 44.50
N TYR A 476 22.50 7.45 44.22
CA TYR A 476 23.32 6.25 44.36
C TYR A 476 24.57 6.56 45.18
N ASP A 477 24.80 5.81 46.27
CA ASP A 477 25.96 5.97 47.16
C ASP A 477 27.15 5.04 46.81
N GLY A 478 26.96 4.19 45.80
CA GLY A 478 27.92 3.17 45.37
C GLY A 478 27.61 1.75 45.84
N SER A 479 26.60 1.57 46.70
CA SER A 479 26.08 0.26 47.13
C SER A 479 24.68 -0.05 46.55
N MET A 480 24.03 0.95 45.95
CA MET A 480 22.69 0.87 45.40
C MET A 480 22.69 0.53 43.90
N TYR A 481 21.61 -0.10 43.43
CA TYR A 481 21.35 -0.31 42.01
C TYR A 481 19.86 -0.26 41.72
N MET A 482 19.51 0.07 40.48
CA MET A 482 18.16 -0.08 39.94
C MET A 482 18.21 -1.06 38.79
N LYS A 483 17.35 -2.09 38.83
CA LYS A 483 17.27 -3.11 37.78
C LYS A 483 15.85 -3.17 37.23
N VAL A 484 15.72 -2.93 35.93
CA VAL A 484 14.47 -3.15 35.20
C VAL A 484 14.53 -4.55 34.60
N ILE A 485 13.56 -5.41 34.97
CA ILE A 485 13.43 -6.75 34.39
C ILE A 485 12.38 -6.65 33.28
N MET A 486 12.81 -6.88 32.04
CA MET A 486 11.89 -6.94 30.90
C MET A 486 11.00 -8.18 31.01
N PRO A 487 9.69 -8.06 30.70
CA PRO A 487 8.75 -9.19 30.81
C PRO A 487 9.07 -10.32 29.82
N MET A 488 9.73 -9.99 28.71
CA MET A 488 10.26 -10.92 27.71
C MET A 488 11.69 -10.56 27.35
N VAL A 489 12.43 -11.53 26.79
CA VAL A 489 13.77 -11.29 26.26
C VAL A 489 13.64 -10.38 25.04
N MET A 490 14.40 -9.30 25.02
CA MET A 490 14.37 -8.31 23.94
C MET A 490 15.60 -8.47 23.05
N HIS A 491 15.38 -8.47 21.75
CA HIS A 491 16.44 -8.42 20.74
C HIS A 491 16.20 -7.17 19.89
N THR A 492 17.24 -6.36 19.67
CA THR A 492 17.11 -5.06 19.00
C THR A 492 18.32 -4.81 18.09
N GLU A 493 18.09 -4.20 16.92
CA GLU A 493 19.15 -3.65 16.07
C GLU A 493 19.26 -2.11 16.14
N ALA A 494 18.30 -1.47 16.80
CA ALA A 494 18.25 -0.04 16.99
C ALA A 494 17.70 0.29 18.39
N GLU A 495 18.32 1.28 19.04
CA GLU A 495 17.90 1.79 20.35
C GLU A 495 18.10 3.31 20.40
N ASP A 496 17.16 3.98 21.07
CA ASP A 496 17.32 5.36 21.53
C ASP A 496 17.41 5.34 23.05
N VAL A 497 18.60 5.64 23.59
CA VAL A 497 18.88 5.69 25.03
C VAL A 497 19.22 7.12 25.42
N SER A 498 18.49 7.68 26.39
CA SER A 498 18.78 9.01 26.91
C SER A 498 18.62 9.07 28.42
N PHE A 499 19.54 9.75 29.09
CA PHE A 499 19.47 9.98 30.53
C PHE A 499 20.30 11.21 30.93
N ARG A 500 20.10 11.64 32.18
CA ARG A 500 20.89 12.69 32.83
C ARG A 500 21.62 12.12 34.03
N PHE A 501 22.84 12.58 34.27
CA PHE A 501 23.61 12.16 35.45
C PHE A 501 24.43 13.33 36.01
N MET A 502 24.81 13.20 37.28
CA MET A 502 25.76 14.07 37.97
C MET A 502 26.62 13.18 38.87
N SER A 503 27.94 13.32 38.80
CA SER A 503 28.87 12.53 39.61
C SER A 503 30.13 13.32 39.91
N GLN A 504 30.68 13.14 41.12
CA GLN A 504 32.02 13.64 41.47
C GLN A 504 33.12 12.62 41.13
N ARG A 505 32.75 11.35 40.91
CA ARG A 505 33.70 10.26 40.66
C ARG A 505 34.01 10.19 39.17
N ALA A 506 35.31 10.17 38.86
CA ALA A 506 35.84 10.00 37.50
C ALA A 506 35.49 8.63 36.84
N TYR A 507 35.01 7.67 37.64
CA TYR A 507 34.71 6.31 37.23
C TYR A 507 33.37 5.83 37.81
N GLY A 508 32.63 5.03 37.05
CA GLY A 508 31.39 4.41 37.52
C GLY A 508 30.47 3.98 36.38
N LEU A 509 29.72 2.89 36.57
CA LEU A 509 28.69 2.47 35.64
C LEU A 509 27.51 3.45 35.67
N LEU A 510 26.99 3.84 34.49
CA LEU A 510 25.79 4.67 34.38
C LEU A 510 24.57 3.82 34.02
N VAL A 511 24.64 3.12 32.88
CA VAL A 511 23.58 2.23 32.38
C VAL A 511 24.23 1.03 31.71
N ALA A 512 23.67 -0.15 31.88
CA ALA A 512 24.01 -1.33 31.10
C ALA A 512 22.78 -2.17 30.79
N THR A 513 22.71 -2.71 29.57
CA THR A 513 21.86 -3.88 29.28
C THR A 513 22.64 -5.15 29.60
N THR A 514 21.95 -6.17 30.09
CA THR A 514 22.57 -7.45 30.47
C THR A 514 21.72 -8.62 29.99
N SER A 515 22.36 -9.62 29.39
CA SER A 515 21.75 -10.92 29.08
C SER A 515 22.05 -11.94 30.19
N ARG A 516 21.13 -12.89 30.42
CA ARG A 516 21.40 -14.05 31.27
C ARG A 516 22.19 -15.14 30.53
N ASP A 517 22.11 -15.10 29.20
CA ASP A 517 22.52 -16.21 28.32
C ASP A 517 23.72 -15.84 27.43
N SER A 518 24.19 -14.60 27.44
CA SER A 518 25.38 -14.12 26.71
C SER A 518 26.10 -12.99 27.44
N ALA A 519 27.30 -12.64 26.96
CA ALA A 519 28.05 -11.48 27.43
C ALA A 519 27.64 -10.17 26.72
N ASP A 520 26.55 -10.20 25.96
CA ASP A 520 26.07 -9.04 25.22
C ASP A 520 25.67 -7.91 26.15
N THR A 521 26.15 -6.71 25.83
CA THR A 521 25.85 -5.52 26.62
C THR A 521 26.01 -4.26 25.78
N LEU A 522 25.05 -3.34 25.96
CA LEU A 522 25.20 -1.93 25.68
C LEU A 522 25.44 -1.26 27.04
N ARG A 523 26.64 -0.73 27.24
CA ARG A 523 27.10 -0.14 28.50
C ARG A 523 27.56 1.28 28.29
N LEU A 524 27.04 2.19 29.10
CA LEU A 524 27.51 3.56 29.26
C LEU A 524 28.13 3.70 30.64
N GLU A 525 29.38 4.16 30.68
CA GLU A 525 30.16 4.30 31.92
C GLU A 525 30.98 5.59 31.93
N LEU A 526 31.40 6.01 33.13
CA LEU A 526 32.44 7.00 33.32
C LEU A 526 33.79 6.28 33.35
N ASP A 527 34.71 6.74 32.49
CA ASP A 527 36.08 6.22 32.38
C ASP A 527 37.07 7.39 32.29
N GLY A 528 37.75 7.66 33.41
CA GLY A 528 38.74 8.74 33.50
C GLY A 528 38.14 10.12 33.28
N GLY A 529 36.93 10.36 33.81
CA GLY A 529 36.26 11.64 33.66
C GLY A 529 35.49 11.80 32.34
N ARG A 530 35.32 10.74 31.55
CA ARG A 530 34.66 10.77 30.23
C ARG A 530 33.51 9.77 30.18
N VAL A 531 32.43 10.10 29.45
CA VAL A 531 31.40 9.11 29.13
C VAL A 531 31.93 8.21 28.02
N LYS A 532 31.93 6.91 28.29
CA LYS A 532 32.36 5.86 27.38
C LYS A 532 31.19 4.93 27.08
N LEU A 533 30.94 4.73 25.80
CA LEU A 533 30.04 3.71 25.31
C LEU A 533 30.84 2.45 24.98
N MET A 534 30.35 1.31 25.44
CA MET A 534 30.82 -0.01 25.05
C MET A 534 29.62 -0.82 24.58
N VAL A 535 29.68 -1.26 23.32
CA VAL A 535 28.75 -2.28 22.80
C VAL A 535 29.55 -3.55 22.59
N ASN A 536 29.12 -4.63 23.26
CA ASN A 536 29.68 -5.97 23.11
C ASN A 536 28.58 -6.88 22.54
N LEU A 537 28.85 -7.49 21.39
CA LEU A 537 28.00 -8.50 20.76
C LEU A 537 28.84 -9.76 20.51
N ASP A 538 28.96 -10.61 21.55
CA ASP A 538 29.68 -11.89 21.71
C ASP A 538 31.06 -12.14 21.02
N CYS A 539 31.60 -11.21 20.23
CA CYS A 539 32.92 -11.22 19.58
C CYS A 539 33.36 -9.81 19.06
N ILE A 540 32.45 -8.83 18.91
CA ILE A 540 32.79 -7.48 18.42
C ILE A 540 32.67 -6.47 19.57
N ARG A 541 33.77 -5.81 19.92
CA ARG A 541 33.81 -4.70 20.88
C ARG A 541 33.97 -3.38 20.14
N ILE A 542 33.06 -2.46 20.40
CA ILE A 542 33.13 -1.10 19.86
C ILE A 542 33.18 -0.12 21.03
N ASN A 543 34.24 0.70 21.07
CA ASN A 543 34.47 1.70 22.12
C ASN A 543 34.39 3.11 21.51
N CYS A 544 33.65 4.00 22.17
CA CYS A 544 33.62 5.43 21.85
C CYS A 544 33.86 6.24 23.13
N ASN A 545 34.81 7.18 23.06
CA ASN A 545 35.15 8.08 24.17
C ASN A 545 34.74 9.52 23.83
N SER A 546 34.16 10.23 24.81
CA SER A 546 33.80 11.66 24.70
C SER A 546 34.55 12.52 25.72
N SER A 547 34.21 13.81 25.84
CA SER A 547 34.92 14.85 26.60
C SER A 547 34.88 14.68 28.13
N LYS A 548 35.72 15.46 28.84
CA LYS A 548 35.77 15.53 30.31
C LYS A 548 34.49 16.14 30.90
N PHE A 549 33.95 15.58 31.98
CA PHE A 549 32.76 16.10 32.67
C PHE A 549 33.08 16.92 33.93
N SER A 550 32.14 17.79 34.32
CA SER A 550 32.18 18.67 35.49
C SER A 550 31.10 18.31 36.54
N LEU A 551 31.11 18.94 37.73
CA LEU A 551 30.10 18.77 38.80
C LEU A 551 28.72 19.39 38.47
N LYS A 552 28.23 19.17 37.26
CA LYS A 552 26.93 19.66 36.76
C LYS A 552 26.13 18.48 36.21
N PHE A 553 24.84 18.69 35.96
CA PHE A 553 24.05 17.69 35.24
C PHE A 553 24.50 17.63 33.78
N HIS A 554 24.85 16.43 33.33
CA HIS A 554 25.17 16.14 31.93
C HIS A 554 24.03 15.37 31.29
N PHE A 555 23.80 15.62 29.99
CA PHE A 555 22.82 14.90 29.19
C PHE A 555 23.52 14.03 28.14
N VAL A 556 23.13 12.75 28.09
CA VAL A 556 23.65 11.79 27.13
C VAL A 556 22.50 11.34 26.23
N LEU A 557 22.68 11.51 24.92
CA LEU A 557 21.81 10.92 23.90
C LEU A 557 22.62 9.91 23.07
N TYR A 558 22.15 8.68 23.08
CA TYR A 558 22.67 7.60 22.26
C TYR A 558 21.61 7.11 21.29
N LYS A 559 21.96 7.05 20.00
CA LYS A 559 21.15 6.41 18.97
C LYS A 559 21.97 5.37 18.24
N ARG A 560 21.47 4.14 18.16
CA ARG A 560 22.05 3.06 17.34
C ARG A 560 21.14 2.72 16.18
N LYS A 561 21.74 2.51 15.00
CA LYS A 561 21.13 1.88 13.83
C LYS A 561 22.15 0.89 13.26
N LEU A 562 22.04 -0.40 13.58
CA LEU A 562 23.05 -1.43 13.28
C LEU A 562 24.45 -1.08 13.84
N THR A 563 25.45 -0.95 12.96
CA THR A 563 26.84 -0.57 13.28
C THR A 563 27.06 0.94 13.26
N LEU A 564 26.08 1.72 12.81
CA LEU A 564 26.12 3.18 12.86
C LEU A 564 25.58 3.63 14.22
N PHE A 565 26.36 4.43 14.93
CA PHE A 565 25.96 5.03 16.20
C PHE A 565 26.38 6.50 16.25
N CYS A 566 25.56 7.32 16.89
CA CYS A 566 25.87 8.71 17.16
C CYS A 566 25.77 8.95 18.68
N LEU A 567 26.88 9.36 19.30
CA LEU A 567 26.86 9.90 20.66
C LEU A 567 26.83 11.44 20.53
N LEU A 568 25.77 12.06 21.05
CA LEU A 568 25.67 13.51 21.14
C LEU A 568 25.77 13.91 22.62
N PHE A 569 26.62 14.88 22.91
CA PHE A 569 26.89 15.37 24.26
C PHE A 569 26.71 16.89 24.33
N TYR A 570 26.02 17.35 25.37
CA TYR A 570 25.83 18.77 25.65
C TYR A 570 26.06 19.02 27.14
N GLU A 571 26.93 19.97 27.49
CA GLU A 571 26.96 20.52 28.85
C GLU A 571 25.72 21.39 29.04
N LEU A 572 24.89 21.06 30.04
CA LEU A 572 23.76 21.89 30.42
C LEU A 572 24.26 23.00 31.35
N PHE A 573 24.41 24.21 30.81
CA PHE A 573 24.54 25.41 31.63
C PHE A 573 23.18 25.74 32.23
N PHE A 574 22.97 25.39 33.49
CA PHE A 574 21.95 26.07 34.30
C PHE A 574 22.43 27.52 34.52
N ILE A 575 21.61 28.48 34.11
CA ILE A 575 21.65 29.87 34.62
C ILE A 575 20.87 29.87 35.93
#